data_AF-A0A2H6K2M6-F1
#
_entry.id   AF-A0A2H6K2M6-F1
#
_cell.length_a   1.000
_cell.length_b   1.000
_cell.length_c   1.000
_cell.angle_alpha   90.00
_cell.angle_beta   90.00
_cell.angle_gamma   90.00
#
_symmetry.space_group_name_H-M   'P 1'
#
loop_
_entity.id
_entity.type
_entity.pdbx_description
1 polymer ?
#
loop_
_entity_poly.entity_id
_entity_poly.type
_entity_poly.pdbx_seq_one_letter_code
_entity_poly.pdbx_strand_id
1 'polypeptide(L)'
;MLPLTVLTLFCLSASEGAAGITADEPIAGISSVTPEQLEEALTSKNPDHIHPEIAQLYVKWGKLFGIKADLAFAQMLHETNYLRYTGDVRPWQNNFAGIGATGGGNPGNSFPSAEAGVIAHYAHLAWYLFPNHVNQYCNDSWDPRHFGANHINNVRTLRNLGGKWAVPGLTYGQSIAHIASVYSNSSFYPPIIGNLDGISIYAPSQISLFGWAFDTDTSDPVDVSIYLDGNFFHTVSADDIRFDVYAWYLRFGANHGYSAQIDNVSPGLHTVCTYGINTGAGDTNSLLGCKVIDVPVDPFGDLNSLSLTGPSQIDVGGWTIDPDTAAPIEVHVYVNGRWGGAFTADGTRTDVGGVFPGFGSDHGYSGSVAAAPGSNTVCTYGINTGAGDTNSLLGCKVIDVPVNPLGNLEDISAVVDEYGNSTGDIDISGWALDPDTAEPIAVHIYVNGQWGGAFTADGTRTDVGSAYPGYGDSHGFSGSVAAAVSGSYAVCAYGINVGAGDTNPLLGCRVIDVPGMQAKIY
;
A
#
# COMPACT_ATOMS: atom_id res chain seq x y z
N MET A 1 57.16 2.47 -55.88
CA MET A 1 57.32 1.00 -55.82
C MET A 1 56.57 0.52 -54.58
N LEU A 2 55.83 -0.59 -54.75
CA LEU A 2 54.64 -1.08 -54.04
C LEU A 2 54.54 -0.94 -52.50
N PRO A 3 53.30 -0.84 -51.96
CA PRO A 3 53.02 -0.81 -50.52
C PRO A 3 52.95 -2.22 -49.90
N LEU A 4 53.16 -2.25 -48.58
CA LEU A 4 53.13 -3.43 -47.71
C LEU A 4 51.68 -3.86 -47.45
N THR A 5 51.29 -5.05 -47.87
CA THR A 5 49.98 -5.66 -47.59
C THR A 5 49.99 -6.27 -46.19
N VAL A 6 49.18 -5.73 -45.27
CA VAL A 6 48.88 -6.37 -44.00
C VAL A 6 47.81 -7.43 -44.26
N LEU A 7 48.17 -8.69 -44.00
CA LEU A 7 47.27 -9.85 -44.10
C LEU A 7 46.39 -9.87 -42.84
N THR A 8 45.16 -9.35 -42.95
CA THR A 8 44.15 -9.48 -41.89
C THR A 8 43.66 -10.93 -41.85
N LEU A 9 44.03 -11.64 -40.78
CA LEU A 9 43.50 -12.97 -40.49
C LEU A 9 42.05 -12.78 -40.02
N PHE A 10 41.08 -13.01 -40.90
CA PHE A 10 39.67 -13.14 -40.50
C PHE A 10 39.55 -14.41 -39.66
N CYS A 11 39.48 -14.25 -38.34
CA CYS A 11 38.94 -15.27 -37.47
C CYS A 11 37.42 -15.26 -37.71
N LEU A 12 36.92 -16.18 -38.53
CA LEU A 12 35.49 -16.53 -38.49
C LEU A 12 35.24 -17.14 -37.11
N SER A 13 34.79 -16.33 -36.14
CA SER A 13 34.00 -16.85 -35.05
C SER A 13 32.72 -17.40 -35.68
N ALA A 14 32.55 -18.72 -35.65
CA ALA A 14 31.25 -19.31 -35.91
C ALA A 14 30.26 -18.62 -34.97
N SER A 15 29.25 -17.96 -35.52
CA SER A 15 28.10 -17.50 -34.75
C SER A 15 27.47 -18.76 -34.14
N GLU A 16 27.65 -18.97 -32.84
CA GLU A 16 26.76 -19.83 -32.08
C GLU A 16 25.39 -19.13 -32.13
N GLY A 17 24.55 -19.55 -33.09
CA GLY A 17 23.19 -19.03 -33.21
C GLY A 17 22.42 -19.29 -31.92
N ALA A 18 21.54 -18.35 -31.57
CA ALA A 18 20.63 -18.45 -30.44
C ALA A 18 20.12 -19.88 -30.27
N ALA A 19 20.36 -20.48 -29.10
CA ALA A 19 19.93 -21.85 -28.83
C ALA A 19 18.40 -21.91 -28.90
N GLY A 20 17.86 -22.49 -29.98
CA GLY A 20 16.41 -22.61 -30.18
C GLY A 20 15.71 -23.38 -29.06
N ILE A 21 14.39 -23.16 -28.92
CA ILE A 21 13.56 -23.89 -27.96
C ILE A 21 13.71 -25.39 -28.20
N THR A 22 13.98 -26.14 -27.13
CA THR A 22 14.17 -27.60 -27.20
C THR A 22 12.98 -28.34 -26.60
N ALA A 23 12.90 -29.64 -26.84
CA ALA A 23 11.87 -30.48 -26.23
C ALA A 23 11.98 -30.57 -24.69
N ASP A 24 13.09 -30.11 -24.11
CA ASP A 24 13.32 -30.13 -22.67
C ASP A 24 12.85 -28.82 -21.99
N GLU A 25 12.23 -27.91 -22.75
CA GLU A 25 11.66 -26.67 -22.23
C GLU A 25 10.52 -26.95 -21.23
N PRO A 26 10.53 -26.32 -20.03
CA PRO A 26 9.43 -26.39 -19.09
C PRO A 26 8.16 -25.74 -19.63
N ILE A 27 7.02 -26.45 -19.52
CA ILE A 27 5.73 -25.96 -20.03
C ILE A 27 5.09 -24.94 -19.07
N ALA A 28 5.29 -25.12 -17.76
CA ALA A 28 4.85 -24.16 -16.76
C ALA A 28 5.68 -22.87 -16.80
N GLY A 29 5.05 -21.75 -16.44
CA GLY A 29 5.63 -20.41 -16.46
C GLY A 29 4.89 -19.47 -17.41
N ILE A 30 5.38 -18.23 -17.53
CA ILE A 30 4.83 -17.22 -18.42
C ILE A 30 5.83 -16.97 -19.54
N SER A 31 5.35 -16.91 -20.79
CA SER A 31 6.15 -16.51 -21.95
C SER A 31 6.02 -15.01 -22.20
N SER A 32 7.07 -14.38 -22.74
CA SER A 32 7.07 -12.96 -23.14
C SER A 32 6.47 -12.70 -24.54
N VAL A 33 5.99 -13.74 -25.23
CA VAL A 33 5.43 -13.63 -26.57
C VAL A 33 4.21 -12.70 -26.63
N THR A 34 4.14 -11.84 -27.64
CA THR A 34 2.99 -10.99 -27.90
C THR A 34 1.97 -11.71 -28.79
N PRO A 35 0.68 -11.32 -28.75
CA PRO A 35 -0.32 -11.85 -29.68
C PRO A 35 0.09 -11.67 -31.15
N GLU A 36 0.73 -10.54 -31.50
CA GLU A 36 1.15 -10.23 -32.86
C GLU A 36 2.20 -11.22 -33.38
N GLN A 37 3.15 -11.63 -32.52
CA GLN A 37 4.17 -12.62 -32.88
C GLN A 37 3.58 -14.01 -33.14
N LEU A 38 2.60 -14.42 -32.31
CA LEU A 38 1.89 -15.69 -32.50
C LEU A 38 1.04 -15.65 -33.78
N GLU A 39 0.37 -14.53 -34.04
CA GLU A 39 -0.47 -14.33 -35.22
C GLU A 39 0.35 -14.29 -36.52
N GLU A 40 1.51 -13.64 -36.54
CA GLU A 40 2.41 -13.62 -37.70
C GLU A 40 2.83 -15.03 -38.12
N ALA A 41 3.20 -15.85 -37.15
CA ALA A 41 3.59 -17.23 -37.41
C ALA A 41 2.43 -18.08 -37.94
N LEU A 42 1.21 -17.91 -37.41
CA LEU A 42 0.01 -18.57 -37.90
C LEU A 42 -0.34 -18.14 -39.33
N THR A 43 -0.42 -16.83 -39.56
CA THR A 43 -0.80 -16.23 -40.86
C THR A 43 0.22 -16.51 -41.96
N SER A 44 1.50 -16.72 -41.62
CA SER A 44 2.52 -17.16 -42.58
C SER A 44 2.19 -18.51 -43.27
N LYS A 45 1.34 -19.33 -42.65
CA LYS A 45 0.92 -20.65 -43.16
C LYS A 45 -0.57 -20.73 -43.50
N ASN A 46 -1.40 -19.96 -42.82
CA ASN A 46 -2.84 -19.94 -43.01
C ASN A 46 -3.39 -18.52 -42.81
N PRO A 47 -3.21 -17.59 -43.76
CA PRO A 47 -3.58 -16.19 -43.60
C PRO A 47 -5.09 -15.94 -43.48
N ASP A 48 -5.91 -16.88 -43.95
CA ASP A 48 -7.37 -16.76 -43.98
C ASP A 48 -8.06 -17.61 -42.89
N HIS A 49 -7.37 -17.89 -41.77
CA HIS A 49 -7.95 -18.66 -40.66
C HIS A 49 -9.16 -17.94 -40.06
N ILE A 50 -10.12 -18.73 -39.57
CA ILE A 50 -11.42 -18.23 -39.10
C ILE A 50 -11.42 -17.71 -37.64
N HIS A 51 -10.24 -17.56 -37.03
CA HIS A 51 -10.08 -17.21 -35.61
C HIS A 51 -9.10 -16.04 -35.40
N PRO A 52 -9.44 -14.80 -35.81
CA PRO A 52 -8.55 -13.64 -35.66
C PRO A 52 -8.20 -13.30 -34.20
N GLU A 53 -8.95 -13.83 -33.23
CA GLU A 53 -8.74 -13.63 -31.79
C GLU A 53 -7.76 -14.63 -31.15
N ILE A 54 -7.36 -15.68 -31.87
CA ILE A 54 -6.77 -16.89 -31.27
C ILE A 54 -5.45 -16.59 -30.54
N ALA A 55 -4.56 -15.79 -31.12
CA ALA A 55 -3.30 -15.42 -30.50
C ALA A 55 -3.49 -14.65 -29.17
N GLN A 56 -4.43 -13.72 -29.15
CA GLN A 56 -4.76 -12.93 -27.95
C GLN A 56 -5.30 -13.83 -26.83
N LEU A 57 -6.16 -14.80 -27.19
CA LEU A 57 -6.71 -15.76 -26.24
C LEU A 57 -5.60 -16.61 -25.61
N TYR A 58 -4.64 -17.11 -26.38
CA TYR A 58 -3.53 -17.90 -25.82
C TYR A 58 -2.66 -17.09 -24.86
N VAL A 59 -2.30 -15.85 -25.21
CA VAL A 59 -1.52 -14.99 -24.28
C VAL A 59 -2.31 -14.68 -22.99
N LYS A 60 -3.60 -14.37 -23.11
CA LYS A 60 -4.49 -14.09 -21.96
C LYS A 60 -4.58 -15.29 -21.03
N TRP A 61 -4.92 -16.46 -21.56
CA TRP A 61 -5.21 -17.65 -20.76
C TRP A 61 -3.92 -18.34 -20.27
N GLY A 62 -2.82 -18.27 -21.02
CA GLY A 62 -1.50 -18.72 -20.55
C GLY A 62 -1.07 -18.02 -19.26
N LYS A 63 -1.29 -16.69 -19.18
CA LYS A 63 -1.06 -15.91 -17.94
C LYS A 63 -1.92 -16.40 -16.77
N LEU A 64 -3.21 -16.66 -17.00
CA LEU A 64 -4.12 -17.10 -15.95
C LEU A 64 -3.82 -18.53 -15.45
N PHE A 65 -3.38 -19.43 -16.34
CA PHE A 65 -3.07 -20.82 -15.98
C PHE A 65 -1.62 -21.02 -15.52
N GLY A 66 -0.74 -20.02 -15.69
CA GLY A 66 0.69 -20.18 -15.42
C GLY A 66 1.38 -21.13 -16.40
N ILE A 67 0.95 -21.14 -17.66
CA ILE A 67 1.45 -22.02 -18.72
C ILE A 67 1.94 -21.14 -19.88
N LYS A 68 3.14 -21.45 -20.39
CA LYS A 68 3.79 -20.66 -21.43
C LYS A 68 2.94 -20.64 -22.71
N ALA A 69 2.60 -19.44 -23.18
CA ALA A 69 1.65 -19.25 -24.28
C ALA A 69 2.25 -19.60 -25.64
N ASP A 70 3.53 -19.32 -25.86
CA ASP A 70 4.29 -19.75 -27.04
C ASP A 70 4.26 -21.28 -27.23
N LEU A 71 4.43 -22.05 -26.16
CA LEU A 71 4.43 -23.52 -26.22
C LEU A 71 3.03 -24.09 -26.44
N ALA A 72 2.02 -23.59 -25.71
CA ALA A 72 0.63 -24.01 -25.90
C ALA A 72 0.10 -23.61 -27.29
N PHE A 73 0.49 -22.45 -27.80
CA PHE A 73 0.15 -22.02 -29.15
C PHE A 73 0.88 -22.85 -30.21
N ALA A 74 2.18 -23.15 -30.05
CA ALA A 74 2.89 -24.07 -30.93
C ALA A 74 2.27 -25.47 -30.96
N GLN A 75 1.81 -25.97 -29.80
CA GLN A 75 1.07 -27.22 -29.73
C GLN A 75 -0.24 -27.12 -30.51
N MET A 76 -0.99 -26.03 -30.39
CA MET A 76 -2.19 -25.80 -31.21
C MET A 76 -1.90 -25.78 -32.71
N LEU A 77 -0.83 -25.10 -33.14
CA LEU A 77 -0.43 -25.09 -34.55
C LEU A 77 -0.09 -26.50 -35.04
N HIS A 78 0.57 -27.31 -34.20
CA HIS A 78 0.87 -28.70 -34.50
C HIS A 78 -0.41 -29.54 -34.66
N GLU A 79 -1.30 -29.50 -33.66
CA GLU A 79 -2.52 -30.30 -33.59
C GLU A 79 -3.52 -29.98 -34.70
N THR A 80 -3.63 -28.70 -35.04
CA THR A 80 -4.62 -28.22 -36.01
C THR A 80 -4.05 -28.08 -37.42
N ASN A 81 -2.76 -28.35 -37.59
CA ASN A 81 -2.01 -28.03 -38.80
C ASN A 81 -2.20 -26.55 -39.20
N TYR A 82 -1.91 -25.63 -38.27
CA TYR A 82 -2.09 -24.18 -38.42
C TYR A 82 -3.54 -23.79 -38.71
N LEU A 83 -4.49 -24.36 -37.96
CA LEU A 83 -5.94 -24.18 -38.13
C LEU A 83 -6.49 -24.63 -39.51
N ARG A 84 -5.79 -25.53 -40.22
CA ARG A 84 -6.25 -26.09 -41.51
C ARG A 84 -7.05 -27.38 -41.35
N TYR A 85 -6.94 -28.07 -40.22
CA TYR A 85 -7.76 -29.21 -39.83
C TYR A 85 -7.84 -30.33 -40.89
N THR A 86 -6.69 -30.84 -41.31
CA THR A 86 -6.60 -31.91 -42.33
C THR A 86 -6.88 -33.33 -41.79
N GLY A 87 -7.23 -33.45 -40.51
CA GLY A 87 -7.48 -34.73 -39.80
C GLY A 87 -8.96 -35.00 -39.57
N ASP A 88 -9.31 -35.63 -38.44
CA ASP A 88 -10.70 -35.94 -38.08
C ASP A 88 -11.44 -34.77 -37.43
N VAL A 89 -10.71 -33.89 -36.74
CA VAL A 89 -11.23 -32.64 -36.16
C VAL A 89 -11.54 -31.63 -37.28
N ARG A 90 -12.56 -30.80 -37.10
CA ARG A 90 -13.05 -29.80 -38.06
C ARG A 90 -12.93 -28.37 -37.54
N PRO A 91 -12.78 -27.36 -38.42
CA PRO A 91 -12.58 -25.96 -37.99
C PRO A 91 -13.66 -25.42 -37.05
N TRP A 92 -14.92 -25.76 -37.27
CA TRP A 92 -16.04 -25.27 -36.46
C TRP A 92 -16.11 -25.90 -35.05
N GLN A 93 -15.29 -26.91 -34.74
CA GLN A 93 -15.32 -27.56 -33.44
C GLN A 93 -14.61 -26.76 -32.34
N ASN A 94 -13.84 -25.72 -32.69
CA ASN A 94 -12.98 -24.99 -31.73
C ASN A 94 -12.08 -25.92 -30.90
N ASN A 95 -11.77 -27.13 -31.39
CA ASN A 95 -10.95 -28.10 -30.69
C ASN A 95 -9.50 -27.96 -31.16
N PHE A 96 -8.77 -27.11 -30.44
CA PHE A 96 -7.42 -26.67 -30.81
C PHE A 96 -6.32 -27.65 -30.41
N ALA A 97 -6.66 -28.71 -29.66
CA ALA A 97 -5.66 -29.59 -29.06
C ALA A 97 -5.99 -31.08 -29.24
N GLY A 98 -6.90 -31.41 -30.15
CA GLY A 98 -7.29 -32.79 -30.45
C GLY A 98 -8.00 -33.51 -29.29
N ILE A 99 -8.62 -32.77 -28.36
CA ILE A 99 -9.20 -33.34 -27.14
C ILE A 99 -10.29 -34.35 -27.51
N GLY A 100 -10.03 -35.63 -27.21
CA GLY A 100 -10.97 -36.74 -27.44
C GLY A 100 -11.00 -37.29 -28.88
N ALA A 101 -10.18 -36.76 -29.79
CA ALA A 101 -10.02 -37.34 -31.12
C ALA A 101 -9.13 -38.59 -31.03
N THR A 102 -9.53 -39.67 -31.69
CA THR A 102 -8.83 -40.97 -31.61
C THR A 102 -8.35 -41.52 -32.96
N GLY A 103 -8.58 -40.79 -34.06
CA GLY A 103 -8.38 -41.30 -35.41
C GLY A 103 -9.55 -42.15 -35.91
N GLY A 104 -9.56 -42.46 -37.21
CA GLY A 104 -10.55 -43.36 -37.82
C GLY A 104 -11.93 -42.73 -38.03
N GLY A 105 -12.02 -41.39 -38.12
CA GLY A 105 -13.27 -40.67 -38.33
C GLY A 105 -13.95 -40.21 -37.03
N ASN A 106 -13.32 -40.41 -35.86
CA ASN A 106 -13.82 -39.86 -34.59
C ASN A 106 -13.37 -38.39 -34.42
N PRO A 107 -14.28 -37.41 -34.51
CA PRO A 107 -13.92 -35.99 -34.53
C PRO A 107 -13.57 -35.43 -33.14
N GLY A 108 -13.73 -36.21 -32.06
CA GLY A 108 -13.48 -35.76 -30.69
C GLY A 108 -14.49 -34.71 -30.22
N ASN A 109 -14.08 -33.93 -29.20
CA ASN A 109 -14.95 -32.94 -28.58
C ASN A 109 -15.12 -31.67 -29.44
N SER A 110 -16.19 -30.91 -29.16
CA SER A 110 -16.45 -29.60 -29.76
C SER A 110 -16.73 -28.58 -28.66
N PHE A 111 -16.25 -27.36 -28.84
CA PHE A 111 -16.37 -26.28 -27.88
C PHE A 111 -17.20 -25.12 -28.47
N PRO A 112 -18.02 -24.44 -27.65
CA PRO A 112 -18.99 -23.46 -28.14
C PRO A 112 -18.38 -22.17 -28.70
N SER A 113 -17.12 -21.88 -28.37
CA SER A 113 -16.38 -20.72 -28.87
C SER A 113 -14.89 -21.00 -28.93
N ALA A 114 -14.14 -20.16 -29.65
CA ALA A 114 -12.68 -20.22 -29.66
C ALA A 114 -12.11 -20.07 -28.23
N GLU A 115 -12.64 -19.13 -27.44
CA GLU A 115 -12.23 -18.97 -26.04
C GLU A 115 -12.47 -20.23 -25.21
N ALA A 116 -13.63 -20.90 -25.33
CA ALA A 116 -13.90 -22.15 -24.63
C ALA A 116 -12.92 -23.26 -25.04
N GLY A 117 -12.57 -23.35 -26.33
CA GLY A 117 -11.57 -24.29 -26.83
C GLY A 117 -10.16 -24.03 -26.31
N VAL A 118 -9.76 -22.76 -26.19
CA VAL A 118 -8.46 -22.35 -25.62
C VAL A 118 -8.41 -22.68 -24.12
N ILE A 119 -9.49 -22.38 -23.38
CA ILE A 119 -9.59 -22.76 -21.96
C ILE A 119 -9.50 -24.28 -21.81
N ALA A 120 -10.19 -25.05 -22.65
CA ALA A 120 -10.13 -26.51 -22.63
C ALA A 120 -8.71 -27.03 -22.84
N HIS A 121 -7.97 -26.46 -23.79
CA HIS A 121 -6.57 -26.80 -24.03
C HIS A 121 -5.71 -26.53 -22.78
N TYR A 122 -5.81 -25.34 -22.18
CA TYR A 122 -5.06 -25.00 -20.97
C TYR A 122 -5.45 -25.81 -19.75
N ALA A 123 -6.75 -26.09 -19.56
CA ALA A 123 -7.24 -26.95 -18.49
C ALA A 123 -6.67 -28.37 -18.64
N HIS A 124 -6.68 -28.92 -19.87
CA HIS A 124 -6.12 -30.24 -20.13
C HIS A 124 -4.60 -30.27 -19.88
N LEU A 125 -3.84 -29.26 -20.31
CA LEU A 125 -2.41 -29.14 -20.00
C LEU A 125 -2.16 -29.01 -18.49
N ALA A 126 -2.94 -28.19 -17.79
CA ALA A 126 -2.84 -28.02 -16.35
C ALA A 126 -2.99 -29.36 -15.60
N TRP A 127 -3.86 -30.25 -16.09
CA TRP A 127 -4.07 -31.59 -15.51
C TRP A 127 -2.82 -32.49 -15.54
N TYR A 128 -1.97 -32.32 -16.56
CA TYR A 128 -0.69 -33.03 -16.69
C TYR A 128 0.45 -32.37 -15.90
N LEU A 129 0.40 -31.04 -15.74
CA LEU A 129 1.50 -30.23 -15.23
C LEU A 129 1.47 -30.03 -13.73
N PHE A 130 0.30 -29.74 -13.18
CA PHE A 130 0.17 -29.27 -11.81
C PHE A 130 -0.37 -30.36 -10.88
N PRO A 131 -0.02 -30.31 -9.58
CA PRO A 131 -0.57 -31.24 -8.58
C PRO A 131 -2.06 -31.00 -8.28
N ASN A 132 -2.56 -29.77 -8.50
CA ASN A 132 -3.89 -29.33 -8.11
C ASN A 132 -4.50 -28.41 -9.18
N HIS A 133 -5.81 -28.15 -9.09
CA HIS A 133 -6.46 -27.09 -9.86
C HIS A 133 -5.82 -25.73 -9.59
N VAL A 134 -5.40 -25.07 -10.66
CA VAL A 134 -4.77 -23.74 -10.58
C VAL A 134 -5.78 -22.60 -10.61
N ASN A 135 -6.99 -22.85 -11.13
CA ASN A 135 -8.10 -21.89 -11.16
C ASN A 135 -9.44 -22.61 -11.34
N GLN A 136 -10.54 -21.84 -11.35
CA GLN A 136 -11.92 -22.33 -11.45
C GLN A 136 -12.25 -23.05 -12.77
N TYR A 137 -11.39 -22.94 -13.80
CA TYR A 137 -11.63 -23.52 -15.12
C TYR A 137 -11.06 -24.95 -15.26
N CYS A 138 -10.32 -25.44 -14.26
CA CYS A 138 -9.89 -26.84 -14.20
C CYS A 138 -11.04 -27.75 -13.75
N ASN A 139 -12.00 -28.02 -14.65
CA ASN A 139 -13.12 -28.94 -14.39
C ASN A 139 -13.68 -29.51 -15.71
N ASP A 140 -14.55 -30.51 -15.57
CA ASP A 140 -15.18 -31.26 -16.67
C ASP A 140 -16.15 -30.43 -17.54
N SER A 141 -16.58 -29.26 -17.08
CA SER A 141 -17.42 -28.34 -17.86
C SER A 141 -16.62 -27.56 -18.91
N TRP A 142 -15.31 -27.40 -18.71
CA TRP A 142 -14.41 -26.70 -19.64
C TRP A 142 -13.53 -27.65 -20.43
N ASP A 143 -13.03 -28.72 -19.82
CA ASP A 143 -12.37 -29.82 -20.51
C ASP A 143 -13.08 -31.13 -20.15
N PRO A 144 -13.88 -31.74 -21.05
CA PRO A 144 -14.57 -33.01 -20.81
C PRO A 144 -13.64 -34.17 -20.43
N ARG A 145 -12.33 -34.02 -20.67
CA ARG A 145 -11.33 -35.01 -20.24
C ARG A 145 -10.76 -34.71 -18.86
N HIS A 146 -11.00 -33.54 -18.26
CA HIS A 146 -10.54 -33.17 -16.92
C HIS A 146 -11.42 -33.80 -15.82
N PHE A 147 -11.42 -35.13 -15.75
CA PHE A 147 -12.27 -35.90 -14.84
C PHE A 147 -11.49 -36.53 -13.67
N GLY A 148 -12.11 -36.60 -12.50
CA GLY A 148 -11.56 -37.24 -11.31
C GLY A 148 -10.86 -36.29 -10.35
N ALA A 149 -10.60 -36.77 -9.12
CA ALA A 149 -10.10 -35.94 -8.02
C ALA A 149 -8.57 -35.71 -8.06
N ASN A 150 -7.83 -36.53 -8.81
CA ASN A 150 -6.37 -36.52 -8.82
C ASN A 150 -5.83 -36.09 -10.18
N HIS A 151 -4.80 -35.25 -10.17
CA HIS A 151 -4.06 -34.83 -11.36
C HIS A 151 -3.04 -35.88 -11.77
N ILE A 152 -2.77 -36.00 -13.07
CA ILE A 152 -1.72 -36.89 -13.57
C ILE A 152 -0.35 -36.39 -13.08
N ASN A 153 -0.14 -35.07 -13.09
CA ASN A 153 1.01 -34.37 -12.52
C ASN A 153 2.38 -35.05 -12.78
N ASN A 154 2.60 -35.52 -14.01
CA ASN A 154 3.82 -36.25 -14.37
C ASN A 154 4.51 -35.69 -15.63
N VAL A 155 4.08 -34.52 -16.10
CA VAL A 155 4.68 -33.78 -17.21
C VAL A 155 5.33 -32.52 -16.64
N ARG A 156 6.55 -32.23 -17.11
CA ARG A 156 7.25 -30.97 -16.80
C ARG A 156 7.69 -30.28 -18.08
N THR A 157 8.15 -31.06 -19.07
CA THR A 157 8.68 -30.55 -20.35
C THR A 157 7.87 -31.03 -21.55
N LEU A 158 8.05 -30.39 -22.71
CA LEU A 158 7.42 -30.79 -23.98
C LEU A 158 7.67 -32.27 -24.32
N ARG A 159 8.88 -32.76 -24.07
CA ARG A 159 9.25 -34.16 -24.27
C ARG A 159 8.36 -35.11 -23.48
N ASN A 160 7.94 -34.72 -22.26
CA ASN A 160 7.11 -35.57 -21.41
C ASN A 160 5.67 -35.73 -21.93
N LEU A 161 5.22 -34.88 -22.86
CA LEU A 161 3.92 -35.04 -23.52
C LEU A 161 3.92 -36.22 -24.51
N GLY A 162 5.08 -36.61 -25.05
CA GLY A 162 5.22 -37.78 -25.91
C GLY A 162 4.78 -39.06 -25.19
N GLY A 163 3.90 -39.85 -25.81
CA GLY A 163 3.33 -41.07 -25.24
C GLY A 163 2.24 -40.85 -24.18
N LYS A 164 1.96 -39.60 -23.79
CA LYS A 164 0.91 -39.26 -22.82
C LYS A 164 -0.21 -38.42 -23.42
N TRP A 165 0.16 -37.43 -24.23
CA TRP A 165 -0.75 -36.61 -25.01
C TRP A 165 -0.97 -37.21 -26.41
N ALA A 166 0.13 -37.55 -27.09
CA ALA A 166 0.11 -38.18 -28.41
C ALA A 166 0.81 -39.55 -28.36
N VAL A 167 0.20 -40.60 -28.93
CA VAL A 167 0.75 -41.98 -28.98
C VAL A 167 0.97 -42.38 -30.45
N PRO A 168 2.16 -42.90 -30.84
CA PRO A 168 3.31 -43.26 -30.01
C PRO A 168 4.21 -42.07 -29.58
N GLY A 169 4.03 -40.88 -30.16
CA GLY A 169 4.54 -39.61 -29.62
C GLY A 169 6.06 -39.41 -29.56
N LEU A 170 6.86 -40.24 -30.22
CA LEU A 170 8.33 -40.27 -30.06
C LEU A 170 9.05 -38.93 -30.37
N THR A 171 8.50 -38.12 -31.28
CA THR A 171 9.07 -36.82 -31.69
C THR A 171 8.13 -35.65 -31.42
N TYR A 172 7.08 -35.86 -30.62
CA TYR A 172 6.00 -34.90 -30.43
C TYR A 172 6.50 -33.60 -29.79
N GLY A 173 7.20 -33.71 -28.66
CA GLY A 173 7.78 -32.55 -27.97
C GLY A 173 8.81 -31.79 -28.82
N GLN A 174 9.63 -32.50 -29.61
CA GLN A 174 10.58 -31.88 -30.54
C GLN A 174 9.87 -31.10 -31.65
N SER A 175 8.74 -31.60 -32.15
CA SER A 175 7.96 -30.93 -33.20
C SER A 175 7.35 -29.63 -32.69
N ILE A 176 6.81 -29.65 -31.46
CA ILE A 176 6.29 -28.43 -30.80
C ILE A 176 7.42 -27.44 -30.56
N ALA A 177 8.55 -27.88 -30.01
CA ALA A 177 9.70 -27.02 -29.76
C ALA A 177 10.26 -26.38 -31.04
N HIS A 178 10.28 -27.13 -32.15
CA HIS A 178 10.66 -26.61 -33.46
C HIS A 178 9.71 -25.52 -33.95
N ILE A 179 8.39 -25.72 -33.81
CA ILE A 179 7.39 -24.70 -34.16
C ILE A 179 7.54 -23.47 -33.23
N ALA A 180 7.74 -23.69 -31.93
CA ALA A 180 7.92 -22.62 -30.96
C ALA A 180 9.18 -21.78 -31.23
N SER A 181 10.23 -22.41 -31.76
CA SER A 181 11.48 -21.74 -32.16
C SER A 181 11.31 -20.73 -33.31
N VAL A 182 10.18 -20.77 -34.02
CA VAL A 182 9.85 -19.77 -35.05
C VAL A 182 9.53 -18.42 -34.40
N TYR A 183 8.89 -18.40 -33.23
CA TYR A 183 8.63 -17.15 -32.50
C TYR A 183 9.92 -16.59 -31.88
N SER A 184 10.84 -17.46 -31.44
CA SER A 184 12.11 -17.07 -30.78
C SER A 184 13.21 -16.59 -31.75
N ASN A 185 13.10 -16.89 -33.04
CA ASN A 185 14.00 -16.39 -34.11
C ASN A 185 13.38 -15.25 -34.92
N SER A 186 12.18 -14.78 -34.55
CA SER A 186 11.66 -13.53 -35.09
C SER A 186 12.52 -12.40 -34.57
N SER A 187 12.83 -11.41 -35.41
CA SER A 187 13.60 -10.19 -35.10
C SER A 187 12.87 -9.24 -34.14
N PHE A 188 12.11 -9.80 -33.18
CA PHE A 188 11.15 -9.14 -32.30
C PHE A 188 11.17 -9.66 -30.85
N TYR A 189 12.06 -10.59 -30.49
CA TYR A 189 12.42 -10.73 -29.07
C TYR A 189 13.28 -9.51 -28.70
N PRO A 190 12.87 -8.65 -27.74
CA PRO A 190 13.76 -7.59 -27.30
C PRO A 190 15.00 -8.28 -26.70
N PRO A 191 16.22 -7.94 -27.16
CA PRO A 191 17.43 -8.58 -26.64
C PRO A 191 17.52 -8.40 -25.13
N ILE A 192 16.95 -7.32 -24.61
CA ILE A 192 16.85 -7.05 -23.18
C ILE A 192 15.40 -7.00 -22.70
N ILE A 193 15.16 -7.71 -21.59
CA ILE A 193 13.93 -7.71 -20.81
C ILE A 193 14.21 -7.01 -19.48
N GLY A 194 13.33 -6.12 -19.06
CA GLY A 194 13.46 -5.46 -17.77
C GLY A 194 12.30 -4.54 -17.44
N ASN A 195 12.40 -3.84 -16.33
CA ASN A 195 11.44 -2.86 -15.87
C ASN A 195 12.14 -1.74 -15.07
N LEU A 196 11.59 -0.53 -15.15
CA LEU A 196 11.78 0.52 -14.15
C LEU A 196 10.70 0.35 -13.07
N ASP A 197 11.05 -0.24 -11.93
CA ASP A 197 10.07 -0.59 -10.90
C ASP A 197 9.57 0.65 -10.15
N GLY A 198 10.48 1.54 -9.76
CA GLY A 198 10.13 2.70 -8.94
C GLY A 198 11.08 3.88 -9.10
N ILE A 199 10.54 5.07 -8.86
CA ILE A 199 11.29 6.32 -8.66
C ILE A 199 10.71 7.05 -7.44
N SER A 200 11.56 7.72 -6.67
CA SER A 200 11.18 8.44 -5.45
C SER A 200 12.14 9.59 -5.15
N ILE A 201 11.68 10.60 -4.39
CA ILE A 201 12.56 11.61 -3.82
C ILE A 201 13.37 10.95 -2.70
N TYR A 202 14.69 11.09 -2.74
CA TYR A 202 15.57 10.48 -1.74
C TYR A 202 16.06 11.50 -0.71
N ALA A 203 16.57 12.63 -1.18
CA ALA A 203 17.17 13.72 -0.40
C ALA A 203 16.91 15.06 -1.12
N PRO A 204 17.31 16.21 -0.54
CA PRO A 204 17.19 17.49 -1.23
C PRO A 204 17.81 17.47 -2.63
N SER A 205 17.01 17.87 -3.63
CA SER A 205 17.39 17.84 -5.04
C SER A 205 17.90 16.48 -5.56
N GLN A 206 17.56 15.37 -4.89
CA GLN A 206 18.03 14.03 -5.25
C GLN A 206 16.85 13.06 -5.37
N ILE A 207 16.80 12.34 -6.48
CA ILE A 207 15.83 11.25 -6.69
C ILE A 207 16.56 9.91 -6.74
N SER A 208 15.92 8.86 -6.24
CA SER A 208 16.36 7.48 -6.39
C SER A 208 15.47 6.73 -7.36
N LEU A 209 16.04 5.76 -8.06
CA LEU A 209 15.32 4.83 -8.91
C LEU A 209 15.86 3.41 -8.75
N PHE A 210 15.01 2.44 -9.05
CA PHE A 210 15.40 1.03 -9.07
C PHE A 210 14.55 0.22 -10.05
N GLY A 211 15.10 -0.90 -10.49
CA GLY A 211 14.45 -1.81 -11.41
C GLY A 211 15.22 -3.10 -11.58
N TRP A 212 14.99 -3.77 -12.70
CA TRP A 212 15.75 -4.95 -13.11
C TRP A 212 15.86 -5.02 -14.62
N ALA A 213 16.93 -5.64 -15.12
CA ALA A 213 17.16 -5.87 -16.53
C ALA A 213 18.07 -7.09 -16.72
N PHE A 214 17.79 -7.89 -17.74
CA PHE A 214 18.71 -8.91 -18.21
C PHE A 214 18.60 -9.05 -19.73
N ASP A 215 19.70 -9.47 -20.35
CA ASP A 215 19.80 -9.75 -21.77
C ASP A 215 19.56 -11.24 -21.99
N THR A 216 18.72 -11.59 -22.97
CA THR A 216 18.40 -12.99 -23.24
C THR A 216 19.57 -13.79 -23.83
N ASP A 217 20.60 -13.09 -24.32
CA ASP A 217 21.80 -13.65 -24.91
C ASP A 217 22.89 -13.99 -23.88
N THR A 218 22.81 -13.45 -22.65
CA THR A 218 23.82 -13.67 -21.60
C THR A 218 23.21 -13.86 -20.21
N SER A 219 23.90 -14.60 -19.33
CA SER A 219 23.56 -14.65 -17.90
C SER A 219 24.27 -13.60 -17.06
N ASP A 220 25.24 -12.89 -17.67
CA ASP A 220 25.97 -11.81 -16.99
C ASP A 220 25.08 -10.57 -16.83
N PRO A 221 25.30 -9.75 -15.79
CA PRO A 221 24.64 -8.46 -15.64
C PRO A 221 24.80 -7.59 -16.88
N VAL A 222 23.77 -6.79 -17.18
CA VAL A 222 23.76 -5.86 -18.32
C VAL A 222 23.79 -4.42 -17.86
N ASP A 223 24.33 -3.55 -18.72
CA ASP A 223 24.32 -2.12 -18.45
C ASP A 223 22.93 -1.52 -18.67
N VAL A 224 22.57 -0.53 -17.86
CA VAL A 224 21.32 0.23 -17.91
C VAL A 224 21.63 1.72 -17.97
N SER A 225 21.32 2.36 -19.10
CA SER A 225 21.42 3.81 -19.25
C SER A 225 20.17 4.51 -18.74
N ILE A 226 20.39 5.58 -17.99
CA ILE A 226 19.36 6.39 -17.33
C ILE A 226 19.33 7.76 -17.99
N TYR A 227 18.12 8.21 -18.32
CA TYR A 227 17.86 9.50 -18.94
C TYR A 227 16.90 10.33 -18.07
N LEU A 228 17.23 11.60 -17.89
CA LEU A 228 16.40 12.61 -17.22
C LEU A 228 15.95 13.63 -18.28
N ASP A 229 14.64 13.73 -18.49
CA ASP A 229 14.01 14.61 -19.49
C ASP A 229 14.59 14.44 -20.91
N GLY A 230 14.89 13.20 -21.27
CA GLY A 230 15.48 12.85 -22.56
C GLY A 230 16.99 13.11 -22.67
N ASN A 231 17.64 13.66 -21.65
CA ASN A 231 19.08 13.83 -21.61
C ASN A 231 19.73 12.64 -20.89
N PHE A 232 20.83 12.14 -21.45
CA PHE A 232 21.62 11.08 -20.82
C PHE A 232 22.17 11.56 -19.49
N PHE A 233 21.95 10.79 -18.42
CA PHE A 233 22.47 11.07 -17.08
C PHE A 233 23.67 10.17 -16.76
N HIS A 234 23.46 8.86 -16.69
CA HIS A 234 24.47 7.88 -16.26
C HIS A 234 24.13 6.47 -16.75
N THR A 235 25.11 5.54 -16.73
CA THR A 235 24.89 4.09 -16.97
C THR A 235 25.32 3.27 -15.75
N VAL A 236 24.43 2.41 -15.24
CA VAL A 236 24.70 1.51 -14.11
C VAL A 236 24.67 0.04 -14.56
N SER A 237 25.36 -0.84 -13.83
CA SER A 237 25.25 -2.30 -14.04
C SER A 237 23.99 -2.82 -13.35
N ALA A 238 23.29 -3.76 -13.99
CA ALA A 238 22.17 -4.48 -13.37
C ALA A 238 22.67 -5.69 -12.58
N ASP A 239 23.51 -5.49 -11.57
CA ASP A 239 24.14 -6.56 -10.77
C ASP A 239 23.58 -6.69 -9.34
N ASP A 240 22.56 -5.89 -8.96
CA ASP A 240 21.87 -6.03 -7.69
C ASP A 240 21.07 -7.35 -7.63
N ILE A 241 20.94 -7.93 -6.43
CA ILE A 241 20.23 -9.19 -6.23
C ILE A 241 18.71 -8.98 -6.23
N ARG A 242 18.01 -9.74 -7.09
CA ARG A 242 16.54 -9.78 -7.23
C ARG A 242 16.02 -11.22 -7.25
N PHE A 243 15.76 -11.77 -6.06
CA PHE A 243 15.24 -13.14 -5.93
C PHE A 243 13.83 -13.33 -6.51
N ASP A 244 13.03 -12.28 -6.50
CA ASP A 244 11.71 -12.25 -7.14
C ASP A 244 11.81 -12.41 -8.66
N VAL A 245 12.80 -11.77 -9.29
CA VAL A 245 13.10 -11.94 -10.73
C VAL A 245 13.64 -13.34 -10.99
N TYR A 246 14.58 -13.82 -10.17
CA TYR A 246 15.13 -15.18 -10.28
C TYR A 246 14.06 -16.28 -10.24
N ALA A 247 13.04 -16.14 -9.38
CA ALA A 247 11.96 -17.11 -9.26
C ALA A 247 11.19 -17.35 -10.56
N TRP A 248 11.16 -16.37 -11.46
CA TRP A 248 10.53 -16.45 -12.78
C TRP A 248 11.54 -16.73 -13.92
N TYR A 249 12.81 -16.34 -13.75
CA TYR A 249 13.84 -16.37 -14.79
C TYR A 249 15.11 -17.14 -14.35
N LEU A 250 14.92 -18.37 -13.88
CA LEU A 250 15.97 -19.23 -13.29
C LEU A 250 17.26 -19.36 -14.12
N ARG A 251 17.18 -19.27 -15.45
CA ARG A 251 18.32 -19.40 -16.37
C ARG A 251 19.38 -18.31 -16.18
N PHE A 252 18.98 -17.11 -15.76
CA PHE A 252 19.85 -15.93 -15.75
C PHE A 252 20.47 -15.65 -14.37
N GLY A 253 19.98 -16.27 -13.29
CA GLY A 253 20.44 -16.00 -11.93
C GLY A 253 19.71 -14.82 -11.29
N ALA A 254 20.20 -14.36 -10.12
CA ALA A 254 19.54 -13.33 -9.33
C ALA A 254 20.16 -11.93 -9.48
N ASN A 255 21.33 -11.79 -10.09
CA ASN A 255 22.06 -10.52 -10.18
C ASN A 255 21.63 -9.75 -11.43
N HIS A 256 20.39 -9.25 -11.40
CA HIS A 256 19.75 -8.56 -12.53
C HIS A 256 18.97 -7.32 -12.09
N GLY A 257 19.13 -6.88 -10.85
CA GLY A 257 18.57 -5.62 -10.34
C GLY A 257 19.50 -4.45 -10.63
N TYR A 258 18.95 -3.25 -10.75
CA TYR A 258 19.74 -2.03 -10.75
C TYR A 258 19.11 -0.98 -9.85
N SER A 259 19.95 -0.10 -9.31
CA SER A 259 19.54 1.07 -8.56
C SER A 259 20.48 2.25 -8.85
N ALA A 260 19.94 3.47 -8.76
CA ALA A 260 20.72 4.68 -8.97
C ALA A 260 20.13 5.87 -8.21
N GLN A 261 20.98 6.85 -7.93
CA GLN A 261 20.58 8.18 -7.45
C GLN A 261 20.93 9.22 -8.52
N ILE A 262 20.04 10.18 -8.71
CA ILE A 262 20.22 11.32 -9.61
C ILE A 262 20.25 12.58 -8.75
N ASP A 263 21.38 13.28 -8.78
CA ASP A 263 21.62 14.49 -8.01
C ASP A 263 21.28 15.76 -8.80
N ASN A 264 21.07 16.87 -8.07
CA ASN A 264 20.83 18.21 -8.63
C ASN A 264 19.63 18.27 -9.58
N VAL A 265 18.57 17.52 -9.24
CA VAL A 265 17.30 17.58 -9.98
C VAL A 265 16.54 18.84 -9.54
N SER A 266 16.19 19.69 -10.50
CA SER A 266 15.41 20.89 -10.23
C SER A 266 14.00 20.55 -9.73
N PRO A 267 13.28 21.50 -9.12
CA PRO A 267 11.87 21.30 -8.84
C PRO A 267 11.00 21.25 -10.09
N GLY A 268 9.89 20.51 -10.01
CA GLY A 268 8.89 20.34 -11.05
C GLY A 268 8.78 18.91 -11.59
N LEU A 269 8.01 18.76 -12.66
CA LEU A 269 7.78 17.47 -13.31
C LEU A 269 8.98 17.05 -14.15
N HIS A 270 9.53 15.88 -13.82
CA HIS A 270 10.64 15.24 -14.49
C HIS A 270 10.25 13.86 -15.02
N THR A 271 10.70 13.53 -16.22
CA THR A 271 10.55 12.18 -16.79
C THR A 271 11.87 11.43 -16.72
N VAL A 272 11.89 10.32 -15.98
CA VAL A 272 13.03 9.40 -15.91
C VAL A 272 12.75 8.19 -16.77
N CYS A 273 13.62 7.91 -17.74
CA CYS A 273 13.55 6.72 -18.58
C CYS A 273 14.82 5.88 -18.42
N THR A 274 14.66 4.56 -18.41
CA THR A 274 15.79 3.62 -18.37
C THR A 274 15.80 2.72 -19.60
N TYR A 275 17.01 2.46 -20.12
CA TYR A 275 17.24 1.63 -21.29
C TYR A 275 18.29 0.57 -20.98
N GLY A 276 17.97 -0.69 -21.24
CA GLY A 276 18.95 -1.76 -21.18
C GLY A 276 19.86 -1.73 -22.41
N ILE A 277 21.16 -1.94 -22.20
CA ILE A 277 22.19 -1.86 -23.23
C ILE A 277 22.53 -3.26 -23.74
N ASN A 278 22.20 -3.53 -25.01
CA ASN A 278 22.38 -4.85 -25.60
C ASN A 278 23.86 -5.24 -25.64
N THR A 279 24.16 -6.47 -25.20
CA THR A 279 25.52 -7.02 -25.23
C THR A 279 25.66 -8.16 -26.26
N GLY A 280 24.54 -8.64 -26.80
CA GLY A 280 24.44 -9.75 -27.75
C GLY A 280 24.16 -9.33 -29.20
N ALA A 281 23.41 -10.16 -29.94
CA ALA A 281 23.16 -9.95 -31.36
C ALA A 281 22.05 -8.89 -31.58
N GLY A 282 22.22 -8.02 -32.58
CA GLY A 282 21.29 -6.92 -32.87
C GLY A 282 21.73 -5.58 -32.25
N ASP A 283 21.19 -4.47 -32.76
CA ASP A 283 21.69 -3.12 -32.45
C ASP A 283 20.73 -2.28 -31.58
N THR A 284 19.72 -2.91 -30.96
CA THR A 284 18.63 -2.18 -30.28
C THR A 284 18.74 -2.26 -28.77
N ASN A 285 18.99 -1.12 -28.13
CA ASN A 285 18.81 -0.94 -26.68
C ASN A 285 17.31 -0.86 -26.36
N SER A 286 16.84 -1.65 -25.38
CA SER A 286 15.42 -1.75 -25.03
C SER A 286 15.03 -0.68 -24.01
N LEU A 287 13.94 0.06 -24.26
CA LEU A 287 13.31 0.88 -23.22
C LEU A 287 12.70 -0.04 -22.15
N LEU A 288 13.18 0.08 -20.92
CA LEU A 288 12.71 -0.71 -19.77
C LEU A 288 11.50 -0.04 -19.09
N GLY A 289 11.42 1.29 -19.17
CA GLY A 289 10.28 2.05 -18.69
C GLY A 289 10.59 3.53 -18.58
N CYS A 290 9.54 4.34 -18.54
CA CYS A 290 9.60 5.75 -18.17
C CYS A 290 8.62 6.00 -17.03
N LYS A 291 9.03 6.79 -16.04
CA LYS A 291 8.16 7.27 -14.96
C LYS A 291 8.32 8.78 -14.81
N VAL A 292 7.21 9.43 -14.45
CA VAL A 292 7.17 10.86 -14.15
C VAL A 292 7.21 11.03 -12.64
N ILE A 293 8.05 11.94 -12.16
CA ILE A 293 8.13 12.37 -10.77
C ILE A 293 7.95 13.88 -10.70
N ASP A 294 7.16 14.34 -9.74
CA ASP A 294 7.07 15.76 -9.39
C ASP A 294 8.01 16.00 -8.22
N VAL A 295 9.06 16.79 -8.44
CA VAL A 295 10.00 17.20 -7.40
C VAL A 295 9.45 18.48 -6.77
N PRO A 296 8.92 18.42 -5.53
CA PRO A 296 8.35 19.59 -4.87
C PRO A 296 9.41 20.67 -4.66
N VAL A 297 8.98 21.93 -4.73
CA VAL A 297 9.82 23.10 -4.41
C VAL A 297 9.53 23.63 -3.01
N ASP A 298 8.26 23.65 -2.61
CA ASP A 298 7.86 24.20 -1.31
C ASP A 298 7.72 23.08 -0.25
N PRO A 299 7.72 23.42 1.06
CA PRO A 299 7.60 22.44 2.12
C PRO A 299 6.34 21.60 2.01
N PHE A 300 6.42 20.36 2.47
CA PHE A 300 5.28 19.45 2.57
C PHE A 300 5.28 18.78 3.95
N GLY A 301 4.13 18.23 4.35
CA GLY A 301 3.98 17.67 5.69
C GLY A 301 2.53 17.48 6.06
N ASP A 302 2.28 17.30 7.36
CA ASP A 302 0.93 17.10 7.89
C ASP A 302 0.79 17.62 9.33
N LEU A 303 -0.36 18.22 9.60
CA LEU A 303 -0.89 18.43 10.95
C LEU A 303 -1.61 17.17 11.42
N ASN A 304 -0.89 16.26 12.09
CA ASN A 304 -1.45 14.97 12.47
C ASN A 304 -2.03 14.91 13.90
N SER A 305 -1.66 15.80 14.82
CA SER A 305 -2.14 15.82 16.21
C SER A 305 -2.66 17.18 16.67
N LEU A 306 -3.82 17.20 17.33
CA LEU A 306 -4.36 18.31 18.12
C LEU A 306 -5.01 17.74 19.38
N SER A 307 -4.68 18.28 20.55
CA SER A 307 -5.29 17.87 21.83
C SER A 307 -5.32 19.01 22.85
N LEU A 308 -6.27 18.97 23.78
CA LEU A 308 -6.28 19.89 24.92
C LEU A 308 -5.25 19.44 25.95
N THR A 309 -4.46 20.36 26.47
CA THR A 309 -3.39 20.06 27.44
C THR A 309 -3.60 20.76 28.79
N GLY A 310 -4.40 21.84 28.79
CA GLY A 310 -4.74 22.61 29.98
C GLY A 310 -5.78 23.69 29.65
N PRO A 311 -6.08 24.58 30.61
CA PRO A 311 -7.03 25.66 30.40
C PRO A 311 -6.66 26.51 29.19
N SER A 312 -7.58 26.64 28.23
CA SER A 312 -7.38 27.44 27.02
C SER A 312 -6.08 27.13 26.25
N GLN A 313 -5.56 25.89 26.32
CA GLN A 313 -4.29 25.49 25.69
C GLN A 313 -4.44 24.22 24.86
N ILE A 314 -3.96 24.28 23.62
CA ILE A 314 -3.96 23.17 22.66
C ILE A 314 -2.51 22.76 22.38
N ASP A 315 -2.22 21.47 22.52
CA ASP A 315 -1.02 20.86 21.96
C ASP A 315 -1.25 20.55 20.48
N VAL A 316 -0.28 20.97 19.67
CA VAL A 316 -0.24 20.84 18.22
C VAL A 316 0.94 19.97 17.87
N GLY A 317 0.75 19.01 16.98
CA GLY A 317 1.82 18.12 16.54
C GLY A 317 1.69 17.70 15.09
N GLY A 318 2.84 17.48 14.46
CA GLY A 318 2.90 17.11 13.06
C GLY A 318 4.31 16.82 12.60
N TRP A 319 4.52 16.90 11.30
CA TRP A 319 5.84 16.83 10.69
C TRP A 319 5.86 17.66 9.41
N THR A 320 7.04 18.10 9.01
CA THR A 320 7.24 18.75 7.71
C THR A 320 8.66 18.57 7.22
N ILE A 321 8.80 18.47 5.91
CA ILE A 321 10.07 18.44 5.17
C ILE A 321 10.04 19.59 4.18
N ASP A 322 11.19 20.26 4.05
CA ASP A 322 11.46 21.17 2.95
C ASP A 322 12.37 20.47 1.93
N PRO A 323 11.95 20.33 0.65
CA PRO A 323 12.75 19.69 -0.39
C PRO A 323 14.12 20.33 -0.64
N ASP A 324 14.35 21.56 -0.19
CA ASP A 324 15.62 22.27 -0.39
C ASP A 324 16.67 21.99 0.71
N THR A 325 16.29 21.33 1.81
CA THR A 325 17.20 21.10 2.94
C THR A 325 16.92 19.80 3.70
N ALA A 326 17.98 19.15 4.18
CA ALA A 326 17.85 18.00 5.08
C ALA A 326 17.69 18.43 6.55
N ALA A 327 17.97 19.70 6.87
CA ALA A 327 17.79 20.25 8.21
C ALA A 327 16.30 20.51 8.50
N PRO A 328 15.86 20.39 9.77
CA PRO A 328 14.50 20.75 10.16
C PRO A 328 14.22 22.23 9.91
N ILE A 329 12.98 22.54 9.52
CA ILE A 329 12.49 23.90 9.25
C ILE A 329 11.61 24.44 10.37
N GLU A 330 11.32 25.74 10.32
CA GLU A 330 10.35 26.38 11.21
C GLU A 330 8.92 26.08 10.77
N VAL A 331 8.01 26.00 11.74
CA VAL A 331 6.57 25.78 11.56
C VAL A 331 5.81 26.88 12.27
N HIS A 332 4.96 27.60 11.55
CA HIS A 332 4.08 28.60 12.13
C HIS A 332 2.70 28.02 12.38
N VAL A 333 2.13 28.36 13.53
CA VAL A 333 0.79 27.94 13.94
C VAL A 333 -0.12 29.15 14.02
N TYR A 334 -1.29 29.04 13.43
CA TYR A 334 -2.34 30.05 13.46
C TYR A 334 -3.61 29.47 14.07
N VAL A 335 -4.20 30.20 15.02
CA VAL A 335 -5.47 29.84 15.65
C VAL A 335 -6.52 30.87 15.24
N ASN A 336 -7.59 30.42 14.57
CA ASN A 336 -8.64 31.26 13.99
C ASN A 336 -8.07 32.38 13.09
N GLY A 337 -7.03 32.06 12.31
CA GLY A 337 -6.35 33.00 11.40
C GLY A 337 -5.45 34.03 12.10
N ARG A 338 -5.20 33.89 13.41
CA ARG A 338 -4.30 34.76 14.18
C ARG A 338 -3.04 34.02 14.57
N TRP A 339 -1.93 34.74 14.70
CA TRP A 339 -0.64 34.19 15.14
C TRP A 339 -0.78 33.45 16.48
N GLY A 340 -0.42 32.16 16.49
CA GLY A 340 -0.42 31.29 17.67
C GLY A 340 0.98 30.96 18.19
N GLY A 341 1.97 30.82 17.31
CA GLY A 341 3.36 30.55 17.68
C GLY A 341 4.22 30.02 16.53
N ALA A 342 5.52 29.86 16.81
CA ALA A 342 6.50 29.24 15.92
C ALA A 342 7.22 28.10 16.64
N PHE A 343 7.48 27.00 15.94
CA PHE A 343 8.18 25.81 16.45
C PHE A 343 9.18 25.32 15.41
N THR A 344 10.20 24.58 15.83
CA THR A 344 11.12 23.89 14.90
C THR A 344 10.66 22.45 14.73
N ALA A 345 10.76 21.92 13.51
CA ALA A 345 10.44 20.54 13.21
C ALA A 345 11.59 19.57 13.54
N ASP A 346 12.25 19.71 14.69
CA ASP A 346 13.45 18.93 15.07
C ASP A 346 13.16 17.66 15.88
N GLY A 347 11.89 17.33 16.07
CA GLY A 347 11.43 16.11 16.75
C GLY A 347 11.61 14.86 15.90
N THR A 348 12.01 13.76 16.52
CA THR A 348 12.25 12.50 15.82
C THR A 348 10.96 11.80 15.39
N ARG A 349 10.87 11.47 14.10
CA ARG A 349 9.81 10.71 13.42
C ARG A 349 10.43 9.65 12.51
N THR A 350 10.68 8.48 13.07
CA THR A 350 11.32 7.35 12.36
C THR A 350 10.47 6.83 11.21
N ASP A 351 9.15 6.98 11.30
CA ASP A 351 8.23 6.65 10.22
C ASP A 351 8.40 7.60 9.02
N VAL A 352 8.60 8.89 9.27
CA VAL A 352 8.92 9.89 8.22
C VAL A 352 10.29 9.60 7.62
N GLY A 353 11.31 9.42 8.46
CA GLY A 353 12.66 9.07 8.00
C GLY A 353 12.76 7.71 7.29
N GLY A 354 11.84 6.79 7.55
CA GLY A 354 11.74 5.52 6.82
C GLY A 354 11.24 5.68 5.39
N VAL A 355 10.39 6.68 5.13
CA VAL A 355 9.89 7.02 3.79
C VAL A 355 10.82 7.98 3.05
N PHE A 356 11.44 8.92 3.78
CA PHE A 356 12.33 9.96 3.26
C PHE A 356 13.74 9.87 3.86
N PRO A 357 14.49 8.78 3.57
CA PRO A 357 15.73 8.45 4.29
C PRO A 357 16.84 9.50 4.17
N GLY A 358 16.93 10.21 3.03
CA GLY A 358 17.95 11.24 2.83
C GLY A 358 17.68 12.55 3.56
N PHE A 359 16.48 12.75 4.09
CA PHE A 359 16.14 13.87 4.97
C PHE A 359 16.37 13.53 6.45
N GLY A 360 16.38 12.25 6.81
CA GLY A 360 16.52 11.79 8.19
C GLY A 360 15.19 11.78 8.96
N SER A 361 15.26 11.54 10.27
CA SER A 361 14.06 11.41 11.12
C SER A 361 13.67 12.69 11.85
N ASP A 362 14.53 13.71 11.89
CA ASP A 362 14.33 14.90 12.73
C ASP A 362 13.51 15.95 11.97
N HIS A 363 12.25 15.62 11.71
CA HIS A 363 11.29 16.41 10.91
C HIS A 363 9.90 16.52 11.56
N GLY A 364 9.75 16.09 12.81
CA GLY A 364 8.53 16.22 13.60
C GLY A 364 8.49 17.55 14.35
N TYR A 365 7.33 18.19 14.41
CA TYR A 365 7.14 19.36 15.28
C TYR A 365 6.08 19.07 16.33
N SER A 366 6.24 19.67 17.50
CA SER A 366 5.20 19.74 18.52
C SER A 366 5.31 21.02 19.34
N GLY A 367 4.20 21.47 19.89
CA GLY A 367 4.17 22.64 20.75
C GLY A 367 2.77 23.02 21.20
N SER A 368 2.70 23.86 22.23
CA SER A 368 1.43 24.30 22.81
C SER A 368 1.10 25.73 22.40
N VAL A 369 -0.14 25.98 21.98
CA VAL A 369 -0.64 27.31 21.63
C VAL A 369 -1.88 27.64 22.44
N ALA A 370 -2.08 28.94 22.70
CA ALA A 370 -3.30 29.42 23.34
C ALA A 370 -4.50 29.31 22.39
N ALA A 371 -5.66 29.02 22.96
CA ALA A 371 -6.91 28.86 22.24
C ALA A 371 -8.03 29.59 22.96
N ALA A 372 -8.98 30.14 22.21
CA ALA A 372 -10.15 30.75 22.83
C ALA A 372 -11.14 29.66 23.26
N PRO A 373 -12.01 29.93 24.23
CA PRO A 373 -13.12 29.02 24.54
C PRO A 373 -14.02 28.81 23.31
N GLY A 374 -14.52 27.60 23.11
CA GLY A 374 -15.35 27.21 21.97
C GLY A 374 -14.56 26.64 20.79
N SER A 375 -15.12 26.76 19.58
CA SER A 375 -14.54 26.14 18.39
C SER A 375 -13.32 26.91 17.88
N ASN A 376 -12.19 26.23 17.71
CA ASN A 376 -10.95 26.80 17.20
C ASN A 376 -10.49 26.06 15.94
N THR A 377 -10.28 26.80 14.87
CA THR A 377 -9.57 26.30 13.68
C THR A 377 -8.08 26.55 13.86
N VAL A 378 -7.29 25.50 13.96
CA VAL A 378 -5.83 25.56 14.08
C VAL A 378 -5.21 25.13 12.74
N CYS A 379 -4.40 25.99 12.16
CA CYS A 379 -3.67 25.73 10.92
C CYS A 379 -2.17 25.81 11.15
N THR A 380 -1.41 24.90 10.53
CA THR A 380 0.06 24.92 10.57
C THR A 380 0.65 25.13 9.19
N TYR A 381 1.74 25.89 9.14
CA TYR A 381 2.44 26.23 7.91
C TYR A 381 3.93 25.88 8.05
N GLY A 382 4.47 25.15 7.08
CA GLY A 382 5.92 24.93 6.96
C GLY A 382 6.55 26.19 6.38
N ILE A 383 7.60 26.69 7.02
CA ILE A 383 8.27 27.91 6.59
C ILE A 383 9.38 27.54 5.64
N ASN A 384 9.22 27.99 4.40
CA ASN A 384 10.09 27.63 3.31
C ASN A 384 11.51 28.18 3.52
N THR A 385 12.49 27.35 3.22
CA THR A 385 13.92 27.59 3.38
C THR A 385 14.65 27.18 2.11
N GLY A 386 14.66 28.04 1.10
CA GLY A 386 15.37 27.73 -0.13
C GLY A 386 14.78 28.42 -1.34
N ALA A 387 14.70 27.67 -2.43
CA ALA A 387 13.95 28.05 -3.61
C ALA A 387 12.44 27.96 -3.33
N GLY A 388 11.61 28.50 -4.22
CA GLY A 388 10.17 28.65 -3.95
C GLY A 388 9.84 29.93 -3.17
N ASP A 389 8.57 30.29 -3.17
CA ASP A 389 8.07 31.54 -2.60
C ASP A 389 6.89 31.33 -1.63
N THR A 390 6.56 30.08 -1.32
CA THR A 390 5.36 29.74 -0.57
C THR A 390 5.69 29.07 0.77
N ASN A 391 5.18 29.65 1.86
CA ASN A 391 5.07 28.93 3.13
C ASN A 391 3.85 28.01 3.06
N SER A 392 4.08 26.72 2.91
CA SER A 392 3.03 25.74 2.63
C SER A 392 2.10 25.49 3.81
N LEU A 393 0.79 25.49 3.55
CA LEU A 393 -0.20 25.00 4.51
C LEU A 393 -0.06 23.49 4.67
N LEU A 394 0.34 23.04 5.85
CA LEU A 394 0.51 21.62 6.17
C LEU A 394 -0.83 20.97 6.58
N GLY A 395 -1.74 21.76 7.13
CA GLY A 395 -3.09 21.32 7.45
C GLY A 395 -3.83 22.29 8.35
N CYS A 396 -5.17 22.17 8.35
CA CYS A 396 -6.04 22.83 9.32
C CYS A 396 -6.93 21.79 9.97
N LYS A 397 -7.07 21.85 11.30
CA LYS A 397 -7.99 21.03 12.07
C LYS A 397 -8.80 21.90 13.02
N VAL A 398 -10.02 21.47 13.30
CA VAL A 398 -10.91 22.14 14.25
C VAL A 398 -10.88 21.37 15.56
N ILE A 399 -10.78 22.07 16.67
CA ILE A 399 -10.90 21.53 18.02
C ILE A 399 -11.79 22.44 18.86
N ASP A 400 -12.73 21.83 19.58
CA ASP A 400 -13.62 22.54 20.48
C ASP A 400 -13.01 22.55 21.88
N VAL A 401 -12.75 23.75 22.40
CA VAL A 401 -12.31 23.98 23.77
C VAL A 401 -13.57 24.11 24.64
N PRO A 402 -13.78 23.22 25.63
CA PRO A 402 -14.92 23.31 26.55
C PRO A 402 -14.96 24.67 27.25
N VAL A 403 -16.17 25.16 27.56
CA VAL A 403 -16.40 26.53 28.08
C VAL A 403 -17.25 26.57 29.34
N ASN A 404 -17.66 25.42 29.87
CA ASN A 404 -18.47 25.37 31.09
C ASN A 404 -17.84 24.36 32.06
N PRO A 405 -18.01 24.52 33.38
CA PRO A 405 -17.49 23.60 34.37
C PRO A 405 -17.86 22.15 34.12
N LEU A 406 -16.93 21.27 34.50
CA LEU A 406 -17.13 19.84 34.59
C LEU A 406 -16.85 19.37 36.01
N GLY A 407 -17.53 18.32 36.43
CA GLY A 407 -17.43 17.83 37.79
C GLY A 407 -18.46 16.76 38.10
N ASN A 408 -18.47 16.32 39.36
CA ASN A 408 -19.40 15.30 39.82
C ASN A 408 -19.72 15.49 41.31
N LEU A 409 -21.00 15.31 41.68
CA LEU A 409 -21.41 15.08 43.07
C LEU A 409 -21.28 13.58 43.38
N GLU A 410 -20.26 13.23 44.14
CA GLU A 410 -19.84 11.83 44.31
C GLU A 410 -20.47 11.19 45.53
N ASP A 411 -20.43 11.86 46.68
CA ASP A 411 -20.97 11.34 47.93
C ASP A 411 -21.90 12.34 48.61
N ILE A 412 -22.98 11.80 49.19
CA ILE A 412 -23.85 12.51 50.12
C ILE A 412 -24.18 11.58 51.28
N SER A 413 -24.04 12.03 52.52
CA SER A 413 -24.31 11.23 53.71
C SER A 413 -24.96 12.06 54.81
N ALA A 414 -25.92 11.47 55.52
CA ALA A 414 -26.54 12.13 56.66
C ALA A 414 -25.58 12.07 57.85
N VAL A 415 -25.31 13.21 58.47
CA VAL A 415 -24.43 13.27 59.65
C VAL A 415 -25.22 12.79 60.87
N VAL A 416 -24.80 11.69 61.48
CA VAL A 416 -25.49 11.05 62.60
C VAL A 416 -24.64 10.99 63.87
N ASP A 417 -25.30 10.96 65.03
CA ASP A 417 -24.66 10.70 66.32
C ASP A 417 -24.29 9.22 66.50
N GLU A 418 -23.67 8.87 67.64
CA GLU A 418 -23.27 7.49 67.96
C GLU A 418 -24.45 6.48 68.02
N TYR A 419 -25.70 6.97 68.05
CA TYR A 419 -26.92 6.17 68.08
C TYR A 419 -27.65 6.15 66.72
N GLY A 420 -27.08 6.77 65.68
CA GLY A 420 -27.68 6.85 64.34
C GLY A 420 -28.75 7.92 64.19
N ASN A 421 -28.88 8.87 65.13
CA ASN A 421 -29.80 9.99 65.01
C ASN A 421 -29.17 11.10 64.18
N SER A 422 -29.93 11.68 63.26
CA SER A 422 -29.46 12.85 62.51
C SER A 422 -29.08 14.00 63.46
N THR A 423 -27.91 14.58 63.20
CA THR A 423 -27.42 15.80 63.85
C THR A 423 -27.94 17.07 63.17
N GLY A 424 -28.66 16.92 62.06
CA GLY A 424 -29.25 18.03 61.32
C GLY A 424 -28.44 18.49 60.12
N ASP A 425 -27.38 17.77 59.73
CA ASP A 425 -26.52 18.11 58.60
C ASP A 425 -26.40 16.94 57.60
N ILE A 426 -26.13 17.28 56.33
CA ILE A 426 -25.77 16.36 55.25
C ILE A 426 -24.36 16.70 54.81
N ASP A 427 -23.43 15.76 54.96
CA ASP A 427 -22.09 15.84 54.40
C ASP A 427 -22.15 15.53 52.90
N ILE A 428 -21.40 16.31 52.14
CA ILE A 428 -21.30 16.18 50.69
C ILE A 428 -19.84 16.22 50.27
N SER A 429 -19.52 15.52 49.19
CA SER A 429 -18.23 15.67 48.54
C SER A 429 -18.30 15.37 47.04
N GLY A 430 -17.32 15.91 46.33
CA GLY A 430 -17.17 15.72 44.90
C GLY A 430 -15.96 16.47 44.36
N TRP A 431 -16.00 16.77 43.08
CA TRP A 431 -15.00 17.61 42.44
C TRP A 431 -15.63 18.48 41.35
N ALA A 432 -14.99 19.59 41.05
CA ALA A 432 -15.37 20.50 39.99
C ALA A 432 -14.14 21.23 39.46
N LEU A 433 -14.04 21.37 38.15
CA LEU A 433 -13.04 22.18 37.46
C LEU A 433 -13.70 22.98 36.35
N ASP A 434 -13.11 24.12 36.00
CA ASP A 434 -13.56 24.95 34.89
C ASP A 434 -12.49 25.00 33.80
N PRO A 435 -12.80 24.62 32.55
CA PRO A 435 -11.88 24.70 31.42
C PRO A 435 -11.20 26.06 31.19
N ASP A 436 -11.75 27.13 31.73
CA ASP A 436 -11.22 28.50 31.58
C ASP A 436 -10.14 28.86 32.62
N THR A 437 -9.95 28.05 33.66
CA THR A 437 -8.97 28.36 34.74
C THR A 437 -8.36 27.11 35.37
N ALA A 438 -7.08 27.18 35.75
CA ALA A 438 -6.44 26.16 36.58
C ALA A 438 -6.80 26.31 38.07
N GLU A 439 -7.26 27.49 38.49
CA GLU A 439 -7.65 27.77 39.88
C GLU A 439 -8.96 27.05 40.26
N PRO A 440 -9.11 26.61 41.52
CA PRO A 440 -10.36 26.05 42.03
C PRO A 440 -11.56 26.97 41.81
N ILE A 441 -12.71 26.40 41.46
CA ILE A 441 -13.97 27.15 41.28
C ILE A 441 -14.91 26.99 42.48
N ALA A 442 -15.93 27.86 42.54
CA ALA A 442 -17.02 27.70 43.49
C ALA A 442 -18.01 26.63 43.02
N VAL A 443 -18.61 25.92 43.98
CA VAL A 443 -19.67 24.94 43.82
C VAL A 443 -20.83 25.34 44.69
N HIS A 444 -21.98 25.60 44.07
CA HIS A 444 -23.21 25.95 44.79
C HIS A 444 -24.06 24.72 45.02
N ILE A 445 -24.57 24.58 46.23
CA ILE A 445 -25.38 23.46 46.66
C ILE A 445 -26.81 23.92 46.88
N TYR A 446 -27.75 23.16 46.34
CA TYR A 446 -29.17 23.38 46.53
C TYR A 446 -29.81 22.15 47.17
N VAL A 447 -30.60 22.38 48.21
CA VAL A 447 -31.32 21.35 48.96
C VAL A 447 -32.81 21.55 48.72
N ASN A 448 -33.48 20.57 48.11
CA ASN A 448 -34.87 20.65 47.65
C ASN A 448 -35.15 21.90 46.78
N GLY A 449 -34.17 22.29 45.96
CA GLY A 449 -34.25 23.48 45.10
C GLY A 449 -34.04 24.82 45.81
N GLN A 450 -33.77 24.82 47.12
CA GLN A 450 -33.44 26.03 47.90
C GLN A 450 -31.93 26.14 48.11
N TRP A 451 -31.42 27.36 48.31
CA TRP A 451 -30.01 27.60 48.58
C TRP A 451 -29.53 26.84 49.84
N GLY A 452 -28.51 25.99 49.67
CA GLY A 452 -27.90 25.19 50.74
C GLY A 452 -26.51 25.67 51.15
N GLY A 453 -25.74 26.26 50.24
CA GLY A 453 -24.40 26.79 50.54
C GLY A 453 -23.50 26.92 49.30
N ALA A 454 -22.30 27.45 49.51
CA ALA A 454 -21.23 27.53 48.50
C ALA A 454 -19.93 26.97 49.09
N PHE A 455 -19.25 26.14 48.31
CA PHE A 455 -17.95 25.55 48.66
C PHE A 455 -16.94 25.86 47.56
N THR A 456 -15.66 25.97 47.92
CA THR A 456 -14.58 26.07 46.94
C THR A 456 -14.06 24.67 46.66
N ALA A 457 -13.80 24.35 45.40
CA ALA A 457 -13.27 23.05 45.00
C ALA A 457 -11.73 22.98 45.20
N ASP A 458 -11.19 23.44 46.33
CA ASP A 458 -9.74 23.56 46.56
C ASP A 458 -9.08 22.33 47.22
N GLY A 459 -9.88 21.31 47.54
CA GLY A 459 -9.44 20.04 48.10
C GLY A 459 -8.61 19.21 47.12
N THR A 460 -7.67 18.42 47.66
CA THR A 460 -6.77 17.60 46.85
C THR A 460 -7.46 16.35 46.28
N ARG A 461 -7.35 16.16 44.96
CA ARG A 461 -7.84 15.02 44.18
C ARG A 461 -6.82 14.60 43.13
N THR A 462 -5.90 13.73 43.53
CA THR A 462 -4.81 13.24 42.66
C THR A 462 -5.30 12.42 41.48
N ASP A 463 -6.45 11.77 41.61
CA ASP A 463 -7.13 11.08 40.51
C ASP A 463 -7.66 12.06 39.46
N VAL A 464 -8.22 13.20 39.90
CA VAL A 464 -8.66 14.29 39.00
C VAL A 464 -7.46 14.96 38.34
N GLY A 465 -6.43 15.31 39.10
CA GLY A 465 -5.20 15.90 38.53
C GLY A 465 -4.47 14.95 37.58
N SER A 466 -4.53 13.64 37.81
CA SER A 466 -4.00 12.64 36.86
C SER A 466 -4.81 12.58 35.55
N ALA A 467 -6.14 12.76 35.63
CA ALA A 467 -7.02 12.79 34.46
C ALA A 467 -6.97 14.14 33.70
N TYR A 468 -6.67 15.23 34.41
CA TYR A 468 -6.59 16.59 33.88
C TYR A 468 -5.27 17.29 34.32
N PRO A 469 -4.10 16.86 33.81
CA PRO A 469 -2.80 17.31 34.32
C PRO A 469 -2.57 18.82 34.28
N GLY A 470 -3.12 19.52 33.28
CA GLY A 470 -2.99 20.97 33.15
C GLY A 470 -3.74 21.79 34.21
N TYR A 471 -4.58 21.16 35.04
CA TYR A 471 -5.38 21.83 36.08
C TYR A 471 -4.84 21.58 37.49
N GLY A 472 -4.00 20.55 37.70
CA GLY A 472 -3.47 20.18 39.01
C GLY A 472 -4.45 19.41 39.90
N ASP A 473 -4.09 19.21 41.16
CA ASP A 473 -4.85 18.33 42.08
C ASP A 473 -5.94 19.06 42.89
N SER A 474 -5.94 20.39 42.93
CA SER A 474 -6.83 21.20 43.80
C SER A 474 -8.20 21.43 43.15
N HIS A 475 -8.99 20.37 42.99
CA HIS A 475 -10.31 20.42 42.33
C HIS A 475 -11.41 19.66 43.09
N GLY A 476 -11.16 19.23 44.34
CA GLY A 476 -12.14 18.57 45.20
C GLY A 476 -12.94 19.54 46.04
N PHE A 477 -14.25 19.34 46.19
CA PHE A 477 -15.07 20.07 47.17
C PHE A 477 -15.63 19.11 48.22
N SER A 478 -15.75 19.59 49.45
CA SER A 478 -16.47 18.90 50.51
C SER A 478 -17.02 19.89 51.52
N GLY A 479 -18.07 19.48 52.25
CA GLY A 479 -18.64 20.27 53.33
C GLY A 479 -19.98 19.75 53.78
N SER A 480 -20.67 20.50 54.64
CA SER A 480 -21.94 20.10 55.22
C SER A 480 -23.02 21.15 54.95
N VAL A 481 -24.23 20.70 54.62
CA VAL A 481 -25.42 21.56 54.45
C VAL A 481 -26.53 21.13 55.40
N ALA A 482 -27.31 22.09 55.88
CA ALA A 482 -28.34 21.82 56.88
C ALA A 482 -29.52 20.99 56.33
N ALA A 483 -29.95 20.00 57.11
CA ALA A 483 -31.18 19.23 56.98
C ALA A 483 -32.04 19.43 58.23
N ALA A 484 -32.89 20.46 58.20
CA ALA A 484 -33.61 20.97 59.37
C ALA A 484 -34.53 19.95 60.08
N VAL A 485 -34.99 18.91 59.38
CA VAL A 485 -35.86 17.86 59.90
C VAL A 485 -35.50 16.50 59.30
N SER A 486 -35.94 15.41 59.91
CA SER A 486 -35.88 14.09 59.27
C SER A 486 -36.78 14.04 58.03
N GLY A 487 -36.30 13.44 56.95
CA GLY A 487 -37.05 13.33 55.71
C GLY A 487 -36.15 13.10 54.50
N SER A 488 -36.76 13.05 53.33
CA SER A 488 -36.05 12.89 52.06
C SER A 488 -35.61 14.24 51.51
N TYR A 489 -34.34 14.35 51.11
CA TYR A 489 -33.72 15.57 50.60
C TYR A 489 -33.09 15.33 49.24
N ALA A 490 -33.50 16.12 48.24
CA ALA A 490 -32.82 16.22 46.97
C ALA A 490 -31.69 17.25 47.06
N VAL A 491 -30.45 16.81 46.97
CA VAL A 491 -29.24 17.64 47.04
C VAL A 491 -28.62 17.72 45.66
N CYS A 492 -28.47 18.93 45.14
CA CYS A 492 -27.92 19.20 43.82
C CYS A 492 -26.70 20.12 43.91
N ALA A 493 -25.63 19.78 43.20
CA ALA A 493 -24.43 20.59 43.09
C ALA A 493 -24.31 21.22 41.71
N TYR A 494 -24.00 22.52 41.66
CA TYR A 494 -23.78 23.28 40.43
C TYR A 494 -22.38 23.89 40.46
N GLY A 495 -21.61 23.66 39.40
CA GLY A 495 -20.30 24.29 39.20
C GLY A 495 -20.51 25.72 38.77
N ILE A 496 -19.80 26.67 39.39
CA ILE A 496 -19.93 28.08 39.08
C ILE A 496 -18.88 28.46 38.05
N ASN A 497 -19.38 28.83 36.89
CA ASN A 497 -18.58 29.16 35.73
C ASN A 497 -17.73 30.41 35.95
N VAL A 498 -16.46 30.33 35.57
CA VAL A 498 -15.48 31.40 35.66
C VAL A 498 -14.86 31.58 34.28
N GLY A 499 -15.33 32.56 33.52
CA GLY A 499 -14.75 32.86 32.21
C GLY A 499 -15.80 32.97 31.12
N ALA A 500 -15.53 32.36 29.97
CA ALA A 500 -16.48 32.23 28.88
C ALA A 500 -17.54 31.17 29.23
N GLY A 501 -18.59 31.04 28.41
CA GLY A 501 -19.75 30.21 28.77
C GLY A 501 -20.84 31.01 29.48
N ASP A 502 -22.05 30.49 29.43
CA ASP A 502 -23.28 31.18 29.86
C ASP A 502 -24.09 30.38 30.90
N THR A 503 -23.56 29.24 31.38
CA THR A 503 -24.28 28.37 32.30
C THR A 503 -23.45 27.97 33.51
N ASN A 504 -24.12 27.78 34.65
CA ASN A 504 -23.56 27.08 35.80
C ASN A 504 -24.09 25.64 35.75
N PRO A 505 -23.31 24.67 35.23
CA PRO A 505 -23.84 23.34 34.94
C PRO A 505 -24.11 22.53 36.22
N LEU A 506 -25.13 21.68 36.15
CA LEU A 506 -25.44 20.71 37.19
C LEU A 506 -24.36 19.60 37.19
N LEU A 507 -23.60 19.50 38.27
CA LEU A 507 -22.58 18.46 38.47
C LEU A 507 -23.19 17.14 38.95
N GLY A 508 -24.35 17.21 39.60
CA GLY A 508 -25.12 16.04 40.00
C GLY A 508 -26.25 16.39 40.98
N CYS A 509 -27.30 15.58 40.96
CA CYS A 509 -28.40 15.63 41.93
C CYS A 509 -28.62 14.24 42.51
N ARG A 510 -28.70 14.13 43.84
CA ARG A 510 -28.93 12.88 44.55
C ARG A 510 -29.98 13.07 45.65
N VAL A 511 -30.73 12.01 45.93
CA VAL A 511 -31.71 12.00 47.01
C VAL A 511 -31.16 11.19 48.18
N ILE A 512 -31.27 11.74 49.39
CA ILE A 512 -30.91 11.06 50.63
C ILE A 512 -32.04 11.13 51.64
N ASP A 513 -32.25 10.04 52.37
CA ASP A 513 -33.17 10.01 53.51
C ASP A 513 -32.41 10.28 54.80
N VAL A 514 -32.76 11.37 55.47
CA VAL A 514 -32.19 11.78 56.76
C VAL A 514 -33.02 11.18 57.89
N PRO A 515 -32.44 10.32 58.76
CA PRO A 515 -33.19 9.61 59.79
C PRO A 515 -33.70 10.53 60.89
N GLY A 516 -34.85 10.18 61.47
CA GLY A 516 -35.40 10.83 62.66
C GLY A 516 -34.65 10.48 63.93
N MET A 517 -34.78 11.34 64.95
CA MET A 517 -34.33 11.00 66.30
C MET A 517 -35.15 9.81 66.81
N GLN A 518 -34.47 8.71 67.14
CA GLN A 518 -35.11 7.60 67.84
C GLN A 518 -35.34 8.01 69.30
N ALA A 519 -36.60 7.91 69.74
CA ALA A 519 -36.92 8.09 71.15
C ALA A 519 -36.23 7.01 71.97
N LYS A 520 -35.37 7.40 72.92
CA LYS A 520 -34.78 6.46 73.89
C LYS A 520 -35.93 5.87 74.72
N ILE A 521 -36.20 4.58 74.55
CA ILE A 521 -37.03 3.81 75.46
C ILE A 521 -36.14 3.46 76.65
N TYR A 522 -36.27 4.21 77.74
CA TYR A 522 -35.64 3.91 79.04
C TYR A 522 -36.59 3.11 79.92
#